data_AF-A0A4Z0R8Y6-F1
#
_entry.id   AF-A0A4Z0R8Y6-F1
#
_cell.length_a   1.000
_cell.length_b   1.000
_cell.length_c   1.000
_cell.angle_alpha   90.00
_cell.angle_beta   90.00
_cell.angle_gamma   90.00
#
_symmetry.space_group_name_H-M   'P 1'
#
loop_
_entity.id
_entity.type
_entity.pdbx_description
1 polymer ?
#
loop_
_entity_poly.entity_id
_entity_poly.type
_entity_poly.pdbx_seq_one_letter_code
_entity_poly.pdbx_strand_id
1 'polypeptide(L)'
;MSYIDKARELGAALSQTPEIQGLKAAEASIMADPQSQEAFIQYQEKERGLVTTQMLSKVVPEKESLALLDLKVRLMNKHPLIKAYFVQQQKFEKLMAMVNLTLTTAMHGMPSANDLPIPEELKGMAQQILDRIGGGDSIEKMQISPEMLKGIKLPPGFNL
;
A
#
# COMPACT_ATOMS: atom_id res chain seq x y z
N MET A 1 -12.34 7.62 27.90
CA MET A 1 -12.22 7.68 26.42
C MET A 1 -12.23 6.24 25.93
N SER A 2 -13.17 5.86 25.06
CA SER A 2 -13.29 4.48 24.55
C SER A 2 -12.33 4.24 23.38
N TYR A 3 -11.96 2.99 23.11
CA TYR A 3 -11.21 2.61 21.91
C TYR A 3 -11.96 2.99 20.62
N ILE A 4 -13.30 3.00 20.67
CA ILE A 4 -14.14 3.46 19.56
C ILE A 4 -13.96 4.97 19.31
N ASP A 5 -13.83 5.78 20.36
CA ASP A 5 -13.64 7.23 20.21
C ASP A 5 -12.28 7.53 19.57
N LYS A 6 -11.22 6.81 19.99
CA LYS A 6 -9.90 6.91 19.36
C LYS A 6 -9.89 6.46 17.90
N ALA A 7 -10.65 5.42 17.56
CA ALA A 7 -10.80 4.98 16.17
C ALA A 7 -11.51 6.04 15.30
N ARG A 8 -12.52 6.74 15.85
CA ARG A 8 -13.16 7.87 15.16
C ARG A 8 -12.23 9.05 14.98
N GLU A 9 -11.45 9.39 16.01
CA GLU A 9 -10.43 10.45 15.93
C GLU A 9 -9.38 10.13 14.85
N LEU A 10 -8.89 8.89 14.81
CA LEU A 10 -7.99 8.42 13.77
C LEU A 10 -8.64 8.54 12.38
N GLY A 11 -9.88 8.08 12.22
CA GLY A 11 -10.61 8.21 10.95
C GLY A 11 -10.79 9.66 10.51
N ALA A 12 -11.09 10.57 11.44
CA ALA A 12 -11.19 12.00 11.17
C ALA A 12 -9.84 12.58 10.73
N ALA A 13 -8.75 12.23 11.40
CA ALA A 13 -7.40 12.65 11.02
C ALA A 13 -7.00 12.12 9.64
N LEU A 14 -7.23 10.83 9.38
CA LEU A 14 -6.96 10.20 8.09
C LEU A 14 -7.76 10.87 6.96
N SER A 15 -9.01 11.27 7.23
CA SER A 15 -9.85 11.94 6.22
C SER A 15 -9.24 13.25 5.69
N GLN A 16 -8.33 13.87 6.44
CA GLN A 16 -7.64 15.11 6.07
C GLN A 16 -6.32 14.86 5.32
N THR A 17 -5.89 13.60 5.14
CA THR A 17 -4.62 13.30 4.47
C THR A 17 -4.73 13.53 2.96
N PRO A 18 -3.62 13.90 2.30
CA PRO A 18 -3.62 14.12 0.85
C PRO A 18 -4.02 12.87 0.05
N GLU A 19 -3.78 11.67 0.56
CA GLU A 19 -4.17 10.41 -0.09
C GLU A 19 -5.69 10.25 -0.14
N ILE A 20 -6.40 10.50 0.96
CA ILE A 20 -7.87 10.40 1.00
C ILE A 20 -8.51 11.54 0.19
N GLN A 21 -8.00 12.76 0.34
CA GLN A 21 -8.48 13.90 -0.42
C GLN A 21 -8.24 13.72 -1.93
N GLY A 22 -7.06 13.24 -2.30
CA GLY A 22 -6.70 12.93 -3.68
C GLY A 22 -7.58 11.83 -4.29
N LEU A 23 -7.90 10.79 -3.51
CA LEU A 23 -8.79 9.72 -3.94
C LEU A 23 -10.21 10.26 -4.21
N LYS A 24 -10.77 11.03 -3.28
CA LYS A 24 -12.10 11.66 -3.44
C LYS A 24 -12.16 12.60 -4.64
N ALA A 25 -11.13 13.43 -4.83
CA ALA A 25 -11.05 14.35 -5.96
C ALA A 25 -10.95 13.62 -7.30
N ALA A 26 -10.18 12.52 -7.36
CA ALA A 26 -10.07 11.71 -8.56
C ALA A 26 -11.39 11.01 -8.90
N GLU A 27 -12.11 10.50 -7.90
CA GLU A 27 -13.45 9.92 -8.08
C GLU A 27 -14.45 10.98 -8.57
N ALA A 28 -14.50 12.15 -7.95
CA ALA A 28 -15.36 13.24 -8.40
C ALA A 28 -15.06 13.67 -9.84
N SER A 29 -13.78 13.67 -10.24
CA SER A 29 -13.37 13.98 -11.60
C SER A 29 -13.86 12.94 -12.60
N ILE A 30 -13.86 11.66 -12.24
CA ILE A 30 -14.44 10.58 -13.06
C ILE A 30 -15.94 10.76 -13.20
N MET A 31 -16.64 11.05 -12.10
CA MET A 31 -18.11 11.22 -12.12
C MET A 31 -18.57 12.44 -12.92
N ALA A 32 -17.72 13.44 -13.08
CA ALA A 32 -17.98 14.62 -13.89
C ALA A 32 -17.77 14.39 -15.40
N ASP A 33 -17.09 13.31 -15.81
CA ASP A 33 -16.84 12.95 -17.20
C ASP A 33 -17.68 11.73 -17.63
N PRO A 34 -18.71 11.89 -18.49
CA PRO A 34 -19.64 10.80 -18.82
C PRO A 34 -18.97 9.54 -19.39
N GLN A 35 -17.91 9.71 -20.19
CA GLN A 35 -17.20 8.56 -20.79
C GLN A 35 -16.41 7.77 -19.75
N SER A 36 -15.72 8.46 -18.84
CA SER A 36 -14.99 7.80 -17.75
C SER A 36 -15.95 7.24 -16.70
N GLN A 37 -17.06 7.93 -16.42
CA GLN A 37 -18.08 7.50 -15.48
C GLN A 37 -18.67 6.13 -15.88
N GLU A 38 -19.13 5.99 -17.13
CA GLU A 38 -19.71 4.72 -17.60
C GLU A 38 -18.71 3.57 -17.50
N ALA A 39 -17.48 3.81 -17.93
CA ALA A 39 -16.41 2.80 -17.90
C ALA A 39 -15.99 2.44 -16.47
N PHE A 40 -16.04 3.40 -15.55
CA PHE A 40 -15.72 3.19 -14.14
C PHE A 40 -16.84 2.45 -13.38
N ILE A 41 -18.11 2.69 -13.71
CA ILE A 41 -19.24 1.93 -13.16
C ILE A 41 -19.10 0.44 -13.50
N GLN A 42 -18.76 0.11 -14.75
CA GLN A 42 -18.53 -1.29 -15.16
C GLN A 42 -17.42 -1.97 -14.33
N TYR A 43 -16.37 -1.22 -14.01
CA TYR A 43 -15.32 -1.71 -13.10
C TYR A 43 -15.85 -1.96 -11.69
N GLN A 44 -16.56 -0.99 -11.10
CA GLN A 44 -17.10 -1.11 -9.75
C GLN A 44 -18.10 -2.27 -9.61
N GLU A 45 -18.95 -2.49 -10.61
CA GLU A 45 -19.88 -3.62 -10.61
C GLU A 45 -19.16 -4.96 -10.60
N LYS A 46 -18.11 -5.10 -11.42
CA LYS A 46 -17.31 -6.33 -11.49
C LYS A 46 -16.53 -6.57 -10.20
N GLU A 47 -15.94 -5.52 -9.64
CA GLU A 47 -15.24 -5.57 -8.35
C GLU A 47 -16.21 -5.99 -7.23
N ARG A 48 -17.39 -5.38 -7.13
CA ARG A 48 -18.42 -5.75 -6.14
C ARG A 48 -18.88 -7.19 -6.30
N GLY A 49 -19.05 -7.66 -7.53
CA GLY A 49 -19.41 -9.04 -7.84
C GLY A 49 -18.37 -10.05 -7.32
N LEU A 50 -17.09 -9.71 -7.45
CA LEU A 50 -15.99 -10.53 -6.94
C LEU A 50 -15.96 -10.59 -5.42
N VAL A 51 -16.10 -9.45 -4.74
CA VAL A 51 -16.15 -9.41 -3.27
C VAL A 51 -17.34 -10.23 -2.76
N THR A 52 -18.51 -10.10 -3.41
CA THR A 52 -19.72 -10.87 -3.06
C THR A 52 -19.47 -12.37 -3.24
N THR A 53 -18.84 -12.76 -4.35
CA THR A 53 -18.45 -14.16 -4.60
C THR A 53 -17.51 -14.66 -3.50
N GLN A 54 -16.47 -13.90 -3.15
CA GLN A 54 -15.55 -14.24 -2.07
C GLN A 54 -16.26 -14.47 -0.73
N MET A 55 -17.23 -13.62 -0.37
CA MET A 55 -18.00 -13.77 0.86
C MET A 55 -18.84 -15.06 0.87
N LEU A 56 -19.42 -15.43 -0.28
CA LEU A 56 -20.33 -16.58 -0.40
C LEU A 56 -19.60 -17.92 -0.59
N SER A 57 -18.62 -17.98 -1.50
CA SER A 57 -17.94 -19.23 -1.88
C SER A 57 -16.62 -19.45 -1.15
N LYS A 58 -16.14 -18.48 -0.35
CA LYS A 58 -14.80 -18.41 0.27
C LYS A 58 -13.61 -18.47 -0.70
N VAL A 59 -13.86 -18.69 -1.99
CA VAL A 59 -12.85 -18.82 -3.05
C VAL A 59 -13.32 -18.02 -4.26
N VAL A 60 -12.49 -17.05 -4.67
CA VAL A 60 -12.68 -16.34 -5.93
C VAL A 60 -12.02 -17.16 -7.05
N PRO A 61 -12.75 -17.50 -8.13
CA PRO A 61 -12.13 -18.18 -9.27
C PRO A 61 -11.03 -17.31 -9.89
N GLU A 62 -9.86 -17.91 -10.15
CA GLU A 62 -8.70 -17.22 -10.73
C GLU A 62 -9.04 -16.49 -12.04
N LYS A 63 -9.88 -17.10 -12.88
CA LYS A 63 -10.39 -16.51 -14.12
C LYS A 63 -11.07 -15.16 -13.91
N GLU A 64 -11.85 -15.02 -12.84
CA GLU A 64 -12.57 -13.78 -12.55
C GLU A 64 -11.61 -12.70 -12.04
N SER A 65 -10.64 -13.08 -11.20
CA SER A 65 -9.57 -12.19 -10.73
C SER A 65 -8.73 -11.65 -11.89
N LEU A 66 -8.31 -12.51 -12.82
CA LEU A 66 -7.58 -12.11 -14.03
C LEU A 66 -8.43 -11.19 -14.91
N ALA A 67 -9.72 -11.49 -15.07
CA ALA A 67 -10.61 -10.68 -15.88
C ALA A 67 -10.89 -9.29 -15.27
N LEU A 68 -10.76 -9.11 -13.94
CA LEU A 68 -10.79 -7.79 -13.30
C LEU A 68 -9.48 -7.04 -13.56
N LEU A 69 -8.33 -7.72 -13.45
CA LEU A 69 -7.02 -7.12 -13.73
C LEU A 69 -6.94 -6.60 -15.18
N ASP A 70 -7.37 -7.41 -16.15
CA ASP A 70 -7.42 -7.03 -17.56
C ASP A 70 -8.34 -5.83 -17.80
N LEU A 71 -9.48 -5.79 -17.11
CA LEU A 71 -10.38 -4.63 -17.18
C LEU A 71 -9.70 -3.37 -16.64
N LYS A 72 -9.07 -3.46 -15.46
CA LYS A 72 -8.32 -2.35 -14.85
C LYS A 72 -7.24 -1.81 -15.79
N VAL A 73 -6.43 -2.68 -16.40
CA VAL A 73 -5.38 -2.27 -17.35
C VAL A 73 -5.98 -1.58 -18.58
N ARG A 74 -7.05 -2.13 -19.18
CA ARG A 74 -7.71 -1.51 -20.33
C ARG A 74 -8.26 -0.13 -20.01
N LEU A 75 -8.91 0.02 -18.85
CA LEU A 75 -9.47 1.29 -18.41
C LEU A 75 -8.38 2.33 -18.14
N MET A 76 -7.27 1.94 -17.51
CA MET A 76 -6.13 2.83 -17.28
C MET A 76 -5.49 3.33 -18.58
N ASN A 77 -5.49 2.53 -19.64
CA ASN A 77 -4.92 2.92 -20.93
C ASN A 77 -5.84 3.85 -21.71
N LYS A 78 -7.16 3.68 -21.60
CA LYS A 78 -8.16 4.42 -22.37
C LYS A 78 -8.63 5.71 -21.70
N HIS A 79 -8.67 5.73 -20.36
CA HIS A 79 -9.25 6.83 -19.59
C HIS A 79 -8.23 7.41 -18.60
N PRO A 80 -7.63 8.58 -18.92
CA PRO A 80 -6.63 9.22 -18.05
C PRO A 80 -7.14 9.53 -16.63
N LEU A 81 -8.42 9.86 -16.48
CA LEU A 81 -9.05 10.12 -15.18
C LEU A 81 -9.11 8.85 -14.32
N ILE A 82 -9.45 7.71 -14.94
CA ILE A 82 -9.45 6.41 -14.27
C ILE A 82 -8.02 6.00 -13.88
N LYS A 83 -7.02 6.26 -14.75
CA LYS A 83 -5.62 6.06 -14.41
C LYS A 83 -5.19 6.89 -13.20
N ALA A 84 -5.57 8.17 -13.17
CA ALA A 84 -5.26 9.05 -12.04
C ALA A 84 -5.90 8.54 -10.73
N TYR A 85 -7.16 8.09 -10.78
CA TYR A 85 -7.81 7.46 -9.64
C TYR A 85 -7.04 6.24 -9.13
N PHE A 86 -6.64 5.31 -10.00
CA PHE A 86 -5.90 4.12 -9.56
C PHE A 86 -4.54 4.43 -8.93
N VAL A 87 -3.87 5.50 -9.38
CA VAL A 87 -2.65 5.99 -8.73
C VAL A 87 -2.94 6.50 -7.32
N GLN A 88 -4.03 7.24 -7.11
CA GLN A 88 -4.42 7.70 -5.78
C GLN A 88 -4.90 6.55 -4.89
N GLN A 89 -5.63 5.59 -5.45
CA GLN A 89 -6.07 4.38 -4.75
C GLN A 89 -4.88 3.60 -4.19
N GLN A 90 -3.81 3.43 -4.99
CA GLN A 90 -2.60 2.75 -4.51
C GLN A 90 -1.93 3.50 -3.35
N LYS A 91 -1.90 4.84 -3.36
CA LYS A 91 -1.36 5.63 -2.25
C LYS A 91 -2.19 5.47 -0.99
N PHE A 92 -3.52 5.51 -1.13
CA PHE A 92 -4.44 5.26 -0.04
C PHE A 92 -4.27 3.86 0.56
N GLU A 93 -4.17 2.82 -0.28
CA GLU A 93 -3.93 1.43 0.17
C GLU A 93 -2.64 1.31 0.97
N LYS A 94 -1.55 1.96 0.52
CA LYS A 94 -0.28 1.99 1.26
C LYS A 94 -0.43 2.67 2.62
N LEU A 95 -1.12 3.81 2.67
CA LEU A 95 -1.39 4.51 3.92
C LEU A 95 -2.18 3.63 4.89
N MET A 96 -3.24 2.96 4.42
CA MET A 96 -4.05 2.07 5.25
C MET A 96 -3.28 0.84 5.70
N ALA A 97 -2.41 0.28 4.86
CA ALA A 97 -1.52 -0.81 5.24
C ALA A 97 -0.58 -0.40 6.38
N MET A 98 -0.01 0.81 6.33
CA MET A 98 0.82 1.34 7.41
C MET A 98 0.03 1.56 8.71
N VAL A 99 -1.19 2.09 8.62
CA VAL A 99 -2.08 2.26 9.78
C VAL A 99 -2.40 0.91 10.41
N ASN A 100 -2.80 -0.07 9.61
CA ASN A 100 -3.13 -1.41 10.09
C ASN A 100 -1.90 -2.11 10.71
N LEU A 101 -0.73 -1.96 10.09
CA LEU A 101 0.53 -2.46 10.66
C LEU A 101 0.81 -1.82 12.02
N THR A 102 0.71 -0.49 12.12
CA THR A 102 0.94 0.27 13.36
C THR A 102 -0.03 -0.14 14.47
N LEU A 103 -1.30 -0.33 14.15
CA LEU A 103 -2.30 -0.80 15.13
C LEU A 103 -1.98 -2.23 15.57
N THR A 104 -1.63 -3.10 14.63
CA THR A 104 -1.28 -4.50 14.91
C THR A 104 -0.04 -4.57 15.80
N THR A 105 0.99 -3.78 15.50
CA THR A 105 2.23 -3.75 16.26
C THR A 105 2.04 -3.15 17.65
N ALA A 106 1.17 -2.14 17.79
CA ALA A 106 0.83 -1.58 19.09
C ALA A 106 0.04 -2.57 19.98
N MET A 107 -0.75 -3.47 19.39
CA MET A 107 -1.52 -4.48 20.12
C MET A 107 -0.72 -5.72 20.49
N HIS A 108 0.10 -6.23 19.56
CA HIS A 108 0.74 -7.55 19.69
C HIS A 108 2.27 -7.48 19.78
N GLY A 109 2.86 -6.28 19.68
CA GLY A 109 4.29 -6.12 19.39
C GLY A 109 4.56 -6.27 17.89
N MET A 110 5.79 -5.97 17.48
CA MET A 110 6.17 -6.07 16.07
C MET A 110 6.09 -7.54 15.60
N PRO A 111 5.28 -7.88 14.59
CA PRO A 111 5.23 -9.24 14.08
C PRO A 111 6.63 -9.62 13.59
N SER A 112 7.10 -10.81 13.93
CA SER A 112 8.33 -11.32 13.33
C SER A 112 8.03 -11.70 11.88
N ALA A 113 9.06 -11.72 11.02
CA ALA A 113 8.92 -12.31 9.68
C ALA A 113 8.43 -13.77 9.72
N ASN A 114 8.57 -14.45 10.87
CA ASN A 114 8.02 -15.77 11.11
C ASN A 114 6.50 -15.83 11.22
N ASP A 115 5.84 -14.73 11.58
CA ASP A 115 4.38 -14.64 11.78
C ASP A 115 3.64 -14.21 10.50
N LEU A 116 4.38 -13.83 9.45
CA LEU A 116 3.82 -13.42 8.17
C LEU A 116 3.58 -14.63 7.25
N PRO A 117 2.43 -14.74 6.56
CA PRO A 117 2.16 -15.78 5.58
C PRO A 117 2.89 -15.49 4.26
N ILE A 118 4.22 -15.45 4.33
CA ILE A 118 5.12 -15.20 3.20
C ILE A 118 6.05 -16.41 3.00
N PRO A 119 6.46 -16.71 1.75
CA PRO A 119 7.46 -17.74 1.47
C PRO A 119 8.71 -17.56 2.33
N GLU A 120 9.31 -18.68 2.78
CA GLU A 120 10.53 -18.70 3.60
C GLU A 120 11.67 -17.86 2.99
N GLU A 121 11.78 -17.87 1.65
CA GLU A 121 12.77 -17.11 0.90
C GLU A 121 12.64 -15.59 1.09
N LEU A 122 11.44 -15.10 1.38
CA LEU A 122 11.12 -13.68 1.53
C LEU A 122 11.13 -13.23 3.00
N LYS A 123 11.21 -14.16 3.96
CA LYS A 123 11.21 -13.84 5.39
C LYS A 123 12.40 -12.97 5.80
N GLY A 124 13.59 -13.24 5.28
CA GLY A 124 14.78 -12.42 5.57
C GLY A 124 14.62 -10.96 5.14
N MET A 125 14.03 -10.72 3.96
CA MET A 125 13.74 -9.36 3.48
C MET A 125 12.62 -8.70 4.30
N ALA A 126 11.58 -9.45 4.65
CA ALA A 126 10.49 -8.93 5.47
C ALA A 126 10.99 -8.50 6.87
N GLN A 127 11.89 -9.27 7.49
CA GLN A 127 12.47 -8.93 8.79
C GLN A 127 13.25 -7.61 8.72
N GLN A 128 14.06 -7.42 7.68
CA GLN A 128 14.81 -6.18 7.47
C GLN A 128 13.91 -4.95 7.30
N ILE A 129 12.75 -5.11 6.67
CA ILE A 129 11.78 -4.02 6.50
C ILE A 129 11.10 -3.70 7.83
N LEU A 130 10.72 -4.73 8.60
CA LEU A 130 10.10 -4.58 9.92
C LEU A 130 11.05 -3.88 10.90
N ASP A 131 12.33 -4.29 10.94
CA ASP A 131 13.34 -3.67 11.80
C ASP A 131 13.54 -2.18 11.49
N ARG A 132 13.42 -1.79 10.21
CA ARG A 132 13.46 -0.38 9.79
C ARG A 132 12.22 0.42 10.15
N ILE A 133 11.07 -0.23 10.30
CA ILE A 133 9.80 0.40 10.69
C ILE A 133 9.68 0.50 12.23
N GLY A 134 10.32 -0.42 12.97
CA GLY A 134 10.26 -0.50 14.43
C GLY A 134 11.28 0.29 15.23
N GLY A 135 12.33 0.79 14.59
CA GLY A 135 13.39 1.55 15.25
C GLY A 135 12.93 2.95 15.65
N GLY A 136 12.44 3.08 16.89
CA GLY A 136 12.41 4.36 17.60
C GLY A 136 13.84 4.82 17.92
N ASP A 137 14.13 6.06 17.56
CA ASP A 137 15.33 6.86 17.80
C ASP A 137 16.65 6.49 17.11
N SER A 138 17.20 7.54 16.50
CA SER A 138 18.53 7.69 15.91
C SER A 138 18.71 7.12 14.51
N ILE A 139 18.52 7.99 13.51
CA ILE A 139 19.44 8.04 12.37
C ILE A 139 20.82 8.36 12.96
N GLU A 140 21.49 7.36 13.56
CA GLU A 140 22.92 7.47 13.80
C GLU A 140 23.55 7.60 12.42
N LYS A 141 24.07 8.81 12.17
CA LYS A 141 24.99 9.10 11.08
C LYS A 141 25.90 7.91 10.92
N MET A 142 25.81 7.27 9.77
CA MET A 142 26.60 6.12 9.36
C MET A 142 28.08 6.41 9.63
N GLN A 143 28.59 6.01 10.80
CA GLN A 143 30.01 6.11 11.12
C GLN A 143 30.66 4.94 10.39
N ILE A 144 31.28 5.26 9.26
CA ILE A 144 32.09 4.31 8.50
C ILE A 144 33.30 3.99 9.38
N SER A 145 33.28 2.85 10.06
CA SER A 145 34.41 2.37 10.85
C SER A 145 35.60 2.06 9.93
N PRO A 146 36.85 2.43 10.30
CA PRO A 146 38.04 2.22 9.48
C PRO A 146 38.28 0.76 9.05
N GLU A 147 37.71 -0.20 9.77
CA GLU A 147 37.81 -1.63 9.44
C GLU A 147 37.00 -2.01 8.19
N MET A 148 35.90 -1.29 7.88
CA MET A 148 35.08 -1.54 6.69
C MET A 148 35.75 -1.07 5.38
N LEU A 149 36.85 -0.30 5.48
CA LEU A 149 37.65 0.14 4.33
C LEU A 149 38.78 -0.84 3.98
N LYS A 150 39.03 -1.88 4.79
CA LYS A 150 40.02 -2.92 4.45
C LYS A 150 39.47 -3.88 3.41
N GLY A 151 39.68 -3.53 2.14
CA GLY A 151 39.39 -4.42 1.00
C GLY A 151 38.77 -3.72 -0.21
N ILE A 152 38.33 -2.47 -0.05
CA ILE A 152 37.77 -1.68 -1.15
C ILE A 152 38.92 -0.91 -1.80
N LYS A 153 39.42 -1.40 -2.94
CA LYS A 153 40.26 -0.59 -3.83
C LYS A 153 39.37 0.46 -4.49
N LEU A 154 39.51 1.72 -4.08
CA LEU A 154 38.92 2.85 -4.78
C LEU A 154 39.48 2.93 -6.22
N PRO A 155 38.63 3.13 -7.23
CA PRO A 155 39.10 3.46 -8.58
C PRO A 155 39.81 4.82 -8.57
N PRO A 156 40.80 5.03 -9.46
CA PRO A 156 41.56 6.28 -9.49
C PRO A 156 40.64 7.44 -9.84
N GLY A 157 40.52 8.42 -8.93
CA GLY A 157 39.78 9.67 -9.18
C GLY A 157 38.90 10.19 -8.03
N PHE A 158 38.72 9.44 -6.94
CA PHE A 158 38.00 9.92 -5.75
C PHE A 158 38.96 10.25 -4.61
N ASN A 159 39.07 11.54 -4.27
CA ASN A 159 39.60 12.00 -2.99
C ASN A 159 38.42 12.35 -2.07
N LEU A 160 38.57 12.03 -0.78
CA LEU A 160 37.66 12.40 0.30
C LEU A 160 37.51 13.92 0.42
#